data_AF-A0A8S3ID30-F1
#
_entry.id   AF-A0A8S3ID30-F1
#
_cell.length_a   1.000
_cell.length_b   1.000
_cell.length_c   1.000
_cell.angle_alpha   90.00
_cell.angle_beta   90.00
_cell.angle_gamma   90.00
#
_symmetry.space_group_name_H-M   'P 1'
#
loop_
_entity.id
_entity.type
_entity.pdbx_description
1 polymer ?
#
loop_
_entity_poly.entity_id
_entity_poly.type
_entity_poly.pdbx_seq_one_letter_code
_entity_poly.pdbx_strand_id
1 'polypeptide(L)'
;MNETYIDNSYLNCTFTLSVHNDLEEFIRYIYMIIYPIIFIIGLIGNLLSSLVFSITELSQNSCGIYFLLLAISDSIALIGGLHHCLTIGYNISIPYAIYCRTRNFLVYTSTDMVSWMIVAISVDRFLKVKFPFKSRIHCTNKLNIKVAGCITIILIVKNIHLASKFIGDFTLDAADNCDPNPAYP
;
A
#
# COMPACT_ATOMS: atom_id res chain seq x y z
N MET A 1 2.58 23.22 51.44
CA MET A 1 3.19 23.27 50.09
C MET A 1 3.61 21.84 49.75
N ASN A 2 3.15 21.31 48.61
CA ASN A 2 3.51 20.03 47.95
C ASN A 2 2.77 18.72 48.29
N GLU A 3 1.47 18.60 47.97
CA GLU A 3 0.88 17.26 47.72
C GLU A 3 -0.05 17.17 46.48
N THR A 4 -0.52 18.27 45.89
CA THR A 4 -1.50 18.21 44.78
C THR A 4 -0.91 18.17 43.35
N TYR A 5 0.41 18.22 43.18
CA TYR A 5 1.03 18.18 41.84
C TYR A 5 1.39 16.76 41.37
N ILE A 6 1.37 15.77 42.28
CA ILE A 6 1.82 14.39 42.04
C ILE A 6 0.65 13.46 41.64
N ASP A 7 -0.61 13.90 41.65
CA ASP A 7 -1.74 12.99 41.35
C ASP A 7 -2.18 13.06 39.87
N ASN A 8 -2.28 14.27 39.30
CA ASN A 8 -2.76 14.45 37.93
C ASN A 8 -1.79 13.91 36.86
N SER A 9 -0.47 14.00 37.06
CA SER A 9 0.50 13.51 36.08
C SER A 9 0.55 11.98 36.04
N TYR A 10 0.40 11.31 37.18
CA TYR A 10 0.43 9.86 37.27
C TYR A 10 -0.91 9.26 36.85
N LEU A 11 -2.04 9.90 37.19
CA LEU A 11 -3.36 9.52 36.71
C LEU A 11 -3.48 9.66 35.19
N ASN A 12 -2.97 10.77 34.62
CA ASN A 12 -2.91 10.95 33.18
C ASN A 12 -1.99 9.92 32.52
N CYS A 13 -0.81 9.65 33.07
CA CYS A 13 0.10 8.64 32.53
C CYS A 13 -0.53 7.24 32.54
N THR A 14 -1.17 6.86 33.65
CA THR A 14 -1.82 5.54 33.80
C THR A 14 -3.02 5.41 32.85
N PHE A 15 -3.83 6.46 32.71
CA PHE A 15 -4.94 6.51 31.77
C PHE A 15 -4.47 6.49 30.31
N THR A 16 -3.41 7.23 29.96
CA THR A 16 -2.83 7.19 28.61
C THR A 16 -2.22 5.83 28.30
N LEU A 17 -1.62 5.16 29.29
CA LEU A 17 -1.03 3.84 29.12
C LEU A 17 -2.11 2.75 28.98
N SER A 18 -3.22 2.85 29.71
CA SER A 18 -4.35 1.93 29.54
C SER A 18 -5.01 2.09 28.17
N VAL A 19 -5.26 3.33 27.73
CA VAL A 19 -5.83 3.60 26.39
C VAL A 19 -4.88 3.12 25.29
N HIS A 20 -3.56 3.32 25.46
CA HIS A 20 -2.56 2.84 24.50
C HIS A 20 -2.56 1.31 24.42
N ASN A 21 -2.56 0.60 25.55
CA ASN A 21 -2.57 -0.86 25.57
C ASN A 21 -3.86 -1.44 24.95
N ASP A 22 -5.02 -0.86 25.24
CA ASP A 22 -6.30 -1.28 24.66
C ASP A 22 -6.29 -1.09 23.13
N LEU A 23 -5.70 0.00 22.65
CA LEU A 23 -5.56 0.27 21.22
C LEU A 23 -4.61 -0.72 20.53
N GLU A 24 -3.45 -0.99 21.11
CA GLU A 24 -2.48 -1.96 20.59
C GLU A 24 -3.09 -3.36 20.50
N GLU A 25 -3.84 -3.78 21.52
CA GLU A 25 -4.55 -5.06 21.50
C GLU A 25 -5.61 -5.12 20.40
N PHE A 26 -6.41 -4.06 20.25
CA PHE A 26 -7.39 -3.96 19.18
C PHE A 26 -6.74 -4.02 17.79
N ILE A 27 -5.66 -3.28 17.57
CA ILE A 27 -4.89 -3.28 16.32
C ILE A 27 -4.34 -4.69 16.05
N ARG A 28 -3.76 -5.35 17.04
CA ARG A 28 -3.29 -6.74 16.95
C ARG A 28 -4.41 -7.68 16.49
N TYR A 29 -5.60 -7.59 17.07
CA TYR A 29 -6.75 -8.42 16.67
C TYR A 29 -7.17 -8.18 15.21
N ILE A 30 -7.15 -6.93 14.75
CA ILE A 30 -7.42 -6.59 13.35
C ILE A 30 -6.41 -7.30 12.44
N TYR A 31 -5.12 -7.18 12.71
CA TYR A 31 -4.08 -7.78 11.88
C TYR A 31 -4.04 -9.31 11.97
N MET A 32 -4.43 -9.89 13.12
CA MET A 32 -4.42 -11.34 13.31
C MET A 32 -5.62 -12.04 12.64
N ILE A 33 -6.80 -11.41 12.63
CA ILE A 33 -8.05 -12.05 12.18
C ILE A 33 -8.60 -11.43 10.91
N ILE A 34 -8.73 -10.10 10.87
CA ILE A 34 -9.41 -9.41 9.77
C ILE A 34 -8.50 -9.38 8.53
N TYR A 35 -7.21 -9.10 8.72
CA TYR A 35 -6.26 -8.97 7.61
C TYR A 35 -6.12 -10.26 6.76
N PRO A 36 -5.97 -11.48 7.33
CA PRO A 36 -5.95 -12.71 6.54
C PRO A 36 -7.20 -12.93 5.68
N ILE A 37 -8.37 -12.53 6.17
CA ILE A 37 -9.64 -12.62 5.42
C ILE A 37 -9.59 -11.67 4.22
N ILE A 38 -9.18 -10.42 4.44
CA ILE A 38 -9.00 -9.43 3.37
C ILE A 38 -7.96 -9.92 2.36
N PHE A 39 -6.86 -10.51 2.82
CA PHE A 39 -5.81 -11.06 1.98
C PHE A 39 -6.34 -12.17 1.06
N ILE A 40 -7.03 -13.16 1.59
CA ILE A 40 -7.56 -14.29 0.79
C ILE A 40 -8.57 -13.79 -0.23
N ILE A 41 -9.56 -13.01 0.21
CA ILE A 41 -10.62 -12.50 -0.67
C ILE A 41 -10.03 -11.58 -1.73
N GLY A 42 -9.16 -10.66 -1.33
CA GLY A 42 -8.52 -9.69 -2.21
C GLY A 42 -7.60 -10.36 -3.23
N LEU A 43 -6.81 -11.34 -2.83
CA LEU A 43 -5.93 -12.07 -3.75
C LEU A 43 -6.74 -12.84 -4.80
N ILE A 44 -7.80 -13.54 -4.39
CA ILE A 44 -8.69 -14.24 -5.32
C ILE A 44 -9.33 -13.23 -6.29
N GLY A 45 -9.88 -12.12 -5.78
CA GLY A 45 -10.53 -11.09 -6.60
C GLY A 45 -9.58 -10.45 -7.61
N ASN A 46 -8.36 -10.12 -7.20
CA ASN A 46 -7.36 -9.49 -8.07
C ASN A 46 -6.79 -10.48 -9.10
N LEU A 47 -6.60 -11.75 -8.73
CA LEU A 47 -6.18 -12.80 -9.68
C LEU A 47 -7.26 -13.03 -10.74
N LEU A 48 -8.52 -13.15 -10.34
CA LEU A 48 -9.63 -13.27 -11.29
C LEU A 48 -9.72 -12.04 -12.20
N SER A 49 -9.57 -10.83 -11.64
CA SER A 49 -9.57 -9.59 -12.42
C SER A 49 -8.45 -9.60 -13.46
N SER A 50 -7.21 -9.89 -13.05
CA SER A 50 -6.07 -9.94 -13.98
C SER A 50 -6.24 -10.99 -15.08
N LEU A 51 -6.77 -12.18 -14.75
CA LEU A 51 -7.08 -13.24 -15.72
C LEU A 51 -8.15 -12.78 -16.73
N VAL A 52 -9.25 -12.21 -16.25
CA VAL A 52 -10.34 -11.73 -17.12
C VAL A 52 -9.83 -10.66 -18.09
N PHE A 53 -9.06 -9.68 -17.61
CA PHE A 53 -8.49 -8.63 -18.46
C PHE A 53 -7.38 -9.12 -19.39
N SER A 54 -6.74 -10.26 -19.08
CA SER A 54 -5.70 -10.86 -19.93
C SER A 54 -6.27 -11.74 -21.05
N ILE A 55 -7.44 -12.36 -20.84
CA ILE A 55 -7.96 -13.41 -21.73
C ILE A 55 -9.12 -12.92 -22.62
N THR A 56 -9.94 -11.98 -22.14
CA THR A 56 -11.19 -11.62 -22.84
C THR A 56 -11.04 -10.47 -23.84
N GLU A 57 -12.03 -10.32 -24.73
CA GLU A 57 -12.17 -9.15 -25.62
C GLU A 57 -12.34 -7.81 -24.84
N LEU A 58 -12.54 -7.85 -23.51
CA LEU A 58 -12.43 -6.66 -22.66
C LEU A 58 -11.00 -6.07 -22.64
N SER A 59 -9.98 -6.82 -23.08
CA SER A 59 -8.64 -6.30 -23.40
C SER A 59 -8.62 -5.36 -24.61
N GLN A 60 -9.63 -5.46 -25.50
CA GLN A 60 -9.82 -4.55 -26.62
C GLN A 60 -10.43 -3.21 -26.18
N ASN A 61 -11.01 -3.15 -24.97
CA ASN A 61 -11.36 -1.88 -24.36
C ASN A 61 -10.07 -1.17 -23.93
N SER A 62 -9.99 0.12 -24.28
CA SER A 62 -8.88 1.02 -23.96
C SER A 62 -8.46 0.99 -22.48
N CYS A 63 -9.37 0.62 -21.58
CA CYS A 63 -9.14 0.65 -20.13
C CYS A 63 -8.52 -0.64 -19.55
N GLY A 64 -8.40 -1.73 -20.33
CA GLY A 64 -7.96 -3.03 -19.80
C GLY A 64 -6.58 -3.00 -19.13
N ILE A 65 -5.64 -2.21 -19.66
CA ILE A 65 -4.30 -2.06 -19.08
C ILE A 65 -4.32 -1.42 -17.69
N TYR A 66 -5.21 -0.44 -17.45
CA TYR A 66 -5.31 0.22 -16.16
C TYR A 66 -5.88 -0.73 -15.10
N PHE A 67 -6.89 -1.53 -15.45
CA PHE A 67 -7.42 -2.55 -14.54
C PHE A 67 -6.43 -3.67 -14.25
N LEU A 68 -5.64 -4.08 -15.24
CA LEU A 68 -4.58 -5.07 -15.04
C LEU A 68 -3.51 -4.55 -14.07
N LEU A 69 -3.02 -3.33 -14.29
CA LEU A 69 -2.03 -2.70 -13.41
C LEU A 69 -2.57 -2.44 -12.01
N LEU A 70 -3.85 -2.08 -11.90
CA LEU A 70 -4.55 -1.95 -10.62
C LEU A 70 -4.55 -3.29 -9.87
N ALA A 71 -5.00 -4.39 -10.50
CA ALA A 71 -5.03 -5.71 -9.90
C ALA A 71 -3.65 -6.23 -9.48
N ILE A 72 -2.61 -5.97 -10.29
CA ILE A 72 -1.22 -6.30 -9.94
C ILE A 72 -0.78 -5.48 -8.72
N SER A 73 -1.05 -4.18 -8.70
CA SER A 73 -0.65 -3.28 -7.61
C SER A 73 -1.36 -3.63 -6.30
N ASP A 74 -2.66 -3.93 -6.35
CA ASP A 74 -3.41 -4.39 -5.17
C ASP A 74 -2.88 -5.72 -4.64
N SER A 75 -2.51 -6.65 -5.53
CA SER A 75 -1.91 -7.93 -5.11
C SER A 75 -0.57 -7.72 -4.40
N ILE A 76 0.28 -6.83 -4.90
CA ILE A 76 1.56 -6.48 -4.26
C ILE A 76 1.33 -5.82 -2.89
N ALA A 77 0.36 -4.89 -2.79
CA ALA A 77 0.02 -4.24 -1.53
C ALA A 77 -0.51 -5.25 -0.49
N LEU A 78 -1.35 -6.20 -0.90
CA LEU A 78 -1.83 -7.30 -0.04
C LEU A 78 -0.69 -8.22 0.42
N ILE A 79 0.26 -8.56 -0.47
CA ILE A 79 1.42 -9.34 -0.06
C ILE A 79 2.29 -8.54 0.93
N GLY A 80 2.48 -7.24 0.69
CA GLY A 80 3.26 -6.38 1.56
C GLY A 80 2.64 -6.22 2.96
N GLY A 81 1.32 -6.14 3.07
CA GLY A 81 0.66 -6.06 4.38
C GLY A 81 0.64 -7.38 5.16
N LEU A 82 0.96 -8.53 4.54
CA LEU A 82 1.19 -9.79 5.27
C LEU A 82 2.30 -9.64 6.31
N HIS A 83 3.27 -8.76 6.07
CA HIS A 83 4.27 -8.43 7.07
C HIS A 83 3.67 -7.85 8.36
N HIS A 84 2.67 -6.97 8.27
CA HIS A 84 1.98 -6.44 9.45
C HIS A 84 1.13 -7.51 10.15
N CYS A 85 0.54 -8.43 9.38
CA CYS A 85 -0.11 -9.61 9.95
C CYS A 85 0.88 -10.43 10.80
N LEU A 86 2.10 -10.65 10.32
CA LEU A 86 3.12 -11.43 11.02
C LEU A 86 3.71 -10.68 12.23
N THR A 87 4.10 -9.42 12.04
CA THR A 87 4.74 -8.60 13.09
C THR A 87 3.76 -8.16 14.17
N ILE A 88 2.65 -7.51 13.78
CA ILE A 88 1.67 -6.96 14.73
C ILE A 88 0.73 -8.06 15.23
N GLY A 89 0.24 -8.92 14.34
CA GLY A 89 -0.72 -9.96 14.69
C GLY A 89 -0.11 -11.13 15.48
N TYR A 90 1.02 -11.66 15.00
CA TYR A 90 1.65 -12.88 15.55
C TYR A 90 2.97 -12.64 16.30
N ASN A 91 3.42 -11.38 16.42
CA ASN A 91 4.68 -11.02 17.06
C ASN A 91 5.92 -11.73 16.45
N ILE A 92 5.89 -11.96 15.13
CA ILE A 92 6.99 -12.56 14.35
C ILE A 92 7.78 -11.45 13.67
N SER A 93 8.99 -11.18 14.17
CA SER A 93 9.94 -10.22 13.58
C SER A 93 10.66 -10.80 12.36
N ILE A 94 10.84 -9.99 11.32
CA ILE A 94 11.62 -10.35 10.10
C ILE A 94 12.82 -9.39 10.02
N PRO A 95 13.97 -9.74 10.64
CA PRO A 95 15.11 -8.82 10.81
C PRO A 95 16.00 -8.78 9.57
N TYR A 96 15.43 -8.49 8.40
CA TYR A 96 16.18 -8.39 7.14
C TYR A 96 16.02 -6.99 6.55
N ALA A 97 17.03 -6.14 6.72
CA ALA A 97 17.00 -4.76 6.22
C ALA A 97 16.70 -4.65 4.72
N ILE A 98 17.22 -5.58 3.90
CA ILE A 98 16.93 -5.62 2.46
C ILE A 98 15.46 -5.93 2.16
N TYR A 99 14.84 -6.82 2.96
CA TYR A 99 13.42 -7.14 2.85
C TYR A 99 12.58 -5.92 3.21
N CYS A 100 12.89 -5.23 4.31
CA CYS A 100 12.15 -4.06 4.74
C CYS A 100 12.18 -2.91 3.74
N ARG A 101 13.36 -2.60 3.18
CA ARG A 101 13.51 -1.58 2.14
C ARG A 101 12.71 -1.94 0.88
N THR A 102 12.84 -3.18 0.42
CA THR A 102 12.13 -3.66 -0.77
C THR A 102 10.62 -3.64 -0.55
N ARG A 103 10.17 -4.11 0.62
CA ARG A 103 8.77 -4.12 1.01
C ARG A 103 8.18 -2.72 1.04
N ASN A 104 8.81 -1.79 1.75
CA ASN A 104 8.31 -0.42 1.86
C ASN A 104 8.24 0.22 0.47
N PHE A 105 9.32 0.12 -0.32
CA PHE A 105 9.29 0.60 -1.70
C PHE A 105 8.10 0.03 -2.50
N LEU A 106 7.88 -1.28 -2.45
CA LEU A 106 6.78 -1.94 -3.17
C LEU A 106 5.41 -1.49 -2.68
N VAL A 107 5.17 -1.49 -1.36
CA VAL A 107 3.86 -1.11 -0.78
C VAL A 107 3.49 0.32 -1.13
N TYR A 108 4.39 1.28 -0.87
CA TYR A 108 4.14 2.69 -1.16
C TYR A 108 3.94 2.94 -2.66
N THR A 109 4.79 2.34 -3.50
CA THR A 109 4.65 2.45 -4.96
C THR A 109 3.33 1.84 -5.44
N SER A 110 2.93 0.69 -4.90
CA SER A 110 1.66 0.04 -5.22
C SER A 110 0.44 0.86 -4.81
N THR A 111 0.44 1.44 -3.61
CA THR A 111 -0.67 2.31 -3.15
C THR A 111 -0.81 3.56 -4.00
N ASP A 112 0.31 4.19 -4.38
CA ASP A 112 0.31 5.30 -5.32
C ASP A 112 -0.21 4.84 -6.70
N MET A 113 0.25 3.70 -7.20
CA MET A 113 -0.17 3.14 -8.48
C MET A 113 -1.67 2.89 -8.53
N VAL A 114 -2.25 2.29 -7.48
CA VAL A 114 -3.70 2.09 -7.33
C VAL A 114 -4.46 3.41 -7.51
N SER A 115 -4.03 4.44 -6.78
CA SER A 115 -4.68 5.76 -6.81
C SER A 115 -4.64 6.38 -8.21
N TRP A 116 -3.49 6.34 -8.88
CA TRP A 116 -3.33 6.89 -10.23
C TRP A 116 -4.02 6.07 -11.32
N MET A 117 -4.09 4.74 -11.17
CA MET A 117 -4.87 3.90 -12.09
C MET A 117 -6.37 4.20 -11.98
N ILE A 118 -6.91 4.41 -10.77
CA ILE A 118 -8.31 4.81 -10.57
C ILE A 118 -8.60 6.16 -11.25
N VAL A 119 -7.69 7.12 -11.12
CA VAL A 119 -7.80 8.41 -11.84
C VAL A 119 -7.81 8.19 -13.34
N ALA A 120 -6.88 7.39 -13.88
CA ALA A 120 -6.80 7.11 -15.32
C ALA A 120 -8.06 6.42 -15.86
N ILE A 121 -8.60 5.45 -15.12
CA ILE A 121 -9.87 4.76 -15.41
C ILE A 121 -11.01 5.78 -15.45
N SER A 122 -11.07 6.68 -14.47
CA SER A 122 -12.12 7.70 -14.37
C SER A 122 -12.05 8.70 -15.53
N VAL A 123 -10.85 9.13 -15.91
CA VAL A 123 -10.62 10.02 -17.06
C VAL A 123 -11.02 9.32 -18.37
N ASP A 124 -10.64 8.06 -18.58
CA ASP A 124 -11.03 7.29 -19.76
C ASP A 124 -12.55 7.18 -19.88
N ARG A 125 -13.24 6.86 -18.77
CA ARG A 125 -14.72 6.83 -18.72
C ARG A 125 -15.33 8.19 -19.00
N PHE A 126 -14.80 9.26 -18.40
CA PHE A 126 -15.28 10.62 -18.63
C PHE A 126 -15.16 11.05 -20.10
N LEU A 127 -14.01 10.77 -20.73
CA LEU A 127 -13.77 11.10 -22.14
C LEU A 127 -14.72 10.33 -23.07
N LYS A 128 -15.00 9.07 -22.78
CA LYS A 128 -15.96 8.26 -23.56
C LYS A 128 -17.38 8.80 -23.49
N VAL A 129 -17.81 9.24 -22.30
CA VAL A 129 -19.16 9.81 -22.09
C VAL A 129 -19.29 11.20 -22.71
N LYS A 130 -18.30 12.08 -22.50
CA LYS A 130 -18.40 13.48 -22.93
C LYS A 130 -18.04 13.69 -24.40
N PHE A 131 -17.11 12.91 -24.94
CA PHE A 131 -16.57 13.07 -26.29
C PHE A 131 -16.59 11.75 -27.09
N PRO A 132 -17.76 11.19 -27.40
CA PRO A 132 -17.90 9.86 -28.01
C PRO A 132 -17.21 9.73 -29.38
N PHE A 133 -17.12 10.80 -30.17
CA PHE A 133 -16.42 10.78 -31.46
C PHE A 133 -14.90 10.94 -31.33
N LYS A 134 -14.43 11.66 -30.30
CA LYS A 134 -13.00 11.92 -30.07
C LYS A 134 -12.33 10.80 -29.26
N SER A 135 -13.11 10.06 -28.46
CA SER A 135 -12.64 8.89 -27.71
C SER A 135 -12.10 7.79 -28.63
N ARG A 136 -12.60 7.66 -29.86
CA ARG A 136 -12.07 6.70 -30.85
C ARG A 136 -10.62 6.98 -31.27
N ILE A 137 -10.17 8.23 -31.14
CA ILE A 137 -8.79 8.66 -31.45
C ILE A 137 -7.93 8.70 -30.18
N HIS A 138 -8.49 9.17 -29.06
CA HIS A 138 -7.77 9.32 -27.79
C HIS A 138 -7.74 8.06 -26.90
N CYS A 139 -8.63 7.11 -27.08
CA CYS A 139 -8.69 5.87 -26.30
C CYS A 139 -8.14 4.69 -27.12
N THR A 140 -6.92 4.82 -27.64
CA THR A 140 -6.22 3.70 -28.30
C THR A 140 -5.36 2.93 -27.29
N ASN A 141 -5.33 1.60 -27.38
CA ASN A 141 -4.56 0.75 -26.46
C ASN A 141 -3.08 1.16 -26.38
N LYS A 142 -2.49 1.59 -27.51
CA LYS A 142 -1.10 2.05 -27.56
C LYS A 142 -0.86 3.33 -26.74
N LEU A 143 -1.80 4.29 -26.77
CA LEU A 143 -1.66 5.50 -25.98
C LEU A 143 -1.84 5.20 -24.49
N ASN A 144 -2.81 4.36 -24.13
CA ASN A 144 -3.07 4.01 -22.74
C ASN A 144 -1.91 3.23 -22.13
N ILE A 145 -1.25 2.35 -22.89
CA ILE A 145 0.00 1.69 -22.45
C ILE A 145 1.11 2.72 -22.23
N LYS A 146 1.27 3.70 -23.12
CA LYS A 146 2.28 4.76 -22.95
C LYS A 146 1.99 5.61 -21.71
N VAL A 147 0.75 6.05 -21.52
CA VAL A 147 0.34 6.85 -20.35
C VAL A 147 0.55 6.06 -19.06
N ALA A 148 0.10 4.81 -19.02
CA ALA A 148 0.31 3.91 -17.88
C ALA A 148 1.81 3.69 -17.58
N GLY A 149 2.62 3.49 -18.61
CA GLY A 149 4.08 3.36 -18.48
C GLY A 149 4.73 4.63 -17.93
N CYS A 150 4.34 5.81 -18.44
CA CYS A 150 4.83 7.09 -17.93
C CYS A 150 4.45 7.30 -16.45
N ILE A 151 3.20 7.03 -16.08
CA ILE A 151 2.75 7.11 -14.68
C ILE A 151 3.59 6.16 -13.81
N THR A 152 3.73 4.90 -14.23
CA THR A 152 4.53 3.90 -13.51
C THR A 152 5.96 4.38 -13.27
N ILE A 153 6.62 4.90 -14.30
CA ILE A 153 8.01 5.39 -14.20
C ILE A 153 8.09 6.57 -13.23
N ILE A 154 7.18 7.54 -13.33
CA ILE A 154 7.14 8.71 -12.43
C ILE A 154 6.98 8.26 -10.98
N LEU A 155 6.10 7.30 -10.71
CA LEU A 155 5.87 6.79 -9.36
C LEU A 155 7.05 5.99 -8.81
N ILE A 156 7.71 5.20 -9.65
CA ILE A 156 8.95 4.50 -9.28
C ILE A 156 10.03 5.52 -8.90
N VAL A 157 10.21 6.57 -9.71
CA VAL A 157 11.22 7.62 -9.44
C VAL A 157 10.87 8.39 -8.17
N LYS A 158 9.60 8.73 -7.94
CA LYS A 158 9.14 9.38 -6.70
C LYS A 158 9.49 8.52 -5.49
N ASN A 159 9.19 7.23 -5.54
CA ASN A 159 9.34 6.32 -4.41
C ASN A 159 10.74 5.71 -4.29
N ILE A 160 11.68 6.00 -5.20
CA ILE A 160 13.03 5.40 -5.20
C ILE A 160 13.79 5.66 -3.90
N HIS A 161 13.52 6.79 -3.23
CA HIS A 161 14.12 7.13 -1.94
C HIS A 161 13.83 6.06 -0.87
N LEU A 162 12.67 5.40 -0.93
CA LEU A 162 12.27 4.31 -0.04
C LEU A 162 13.08 3.02 -0.23
N ALA A 163 13.63 2.81 -1.43
CA ALA A 163 14.51 1.68 -1.73
C ALA A 163 15.97 1.95 -1.33
N SER A 164 16.32 3.22 -1.07
CA SER A 164 17.68 3.61 -0.71
C SER A 164 17.95 3.40 0.79
N LYS A 165 19.24 3.42 1.19
CA LYS A 165 19.66 3.31 2.61
C LYS A 165 19.17 4.46 3.51
N PHE A 166 18.41 5.40 2.97
CA PHE A 166 17.87 6.56 3.67
C PHE A 166 16.84 6.17 4.75
N ILE A 167 16.22 4.99 4.66
CA ILE A 167 15.27 4.46 5.65
C ILE A 167 15.79 3.10 6.16
N GLY A 168 16.04 3.01 7.47
CA GLY A 168 16.56 1.83 8.19
C GLY A 168 17.89 2.13 8.91
N ASP A 169 18.03 1.67 10.15
CA ASP A 169 19.20 1.97 10.98
C ASP A 169 20.48 1.35 10.36
N PHE A 170 21.61 2.07 10.41
CA PHE A 170 22.86 1.68 9.74
C PHE A 170 23.70 0.68 10.54
N THR A 171 23.21 0.25 11.71
CA THR A 171 23.95 -0.62 12.60
C THR A 171 23.83 -2.08 12.18
N LEU A 172 24.97 -2.80 12.17
CA LEU A 172 25.06 -4.24 11.88
C LEU A 172 24.25 -5.11 12.85
N ASP A 173 23.78 -4.52 13.96
CA ASP A 173 23.05 -5.16 15.06
C ASP A 173 21.60 -4.67 15.22
N ALA A 174 21.10 -3.75 14.36
CA ALA A 174 19.71 -3.31 14.43
C ALA A 174 18.77 -4.37 13.83
N ALA A 175 17.86 -4.87 14.66
CA ALA A 175 16.67 -5.54 14.19
C ALA A 175 15.75 -4.51 13.50
N ASP A 176 15.99 -4.22 12.23
CA ASP A 176 15.08 -3.44 11.37
C ASP A 176 13.78 -4.25 11.23
N ASN A 177 12.79 -4.01 12.10
CA ASN A 177 11.43 -4.59 12.03
C ASN A 177 10.56 -3.91 10.96
N CYS A 178 11.19 -3.33 9.95
CA CYS A 178 10.58 -2.49 8.93
C CYS A 178 9.86 -1.24 9.47
N ASP A 179 10.17 -0.84 10.71
CA ASP A 179 9.64 0.37 11.31
C ASP A 179 10.34 1.63 10.75
N PRO A 180 9.59 2.72 10.52
CA PRO A 180 10.19 3.99 10.12
C PRO A 180 11.10 4.51 11.24
N ASN A 181 12.31 4.96 10.89
CA ASN A 181 13.24 5.52 11.86
C ASN A 181 12.62 6.80 12.49
N PRO A 182 12.37 6.84 13.80
CA PRO A 182 11.77 7.99 14.47
C PRO A 182 12.65 9.25 14.47
N ALA A 183 13.93 9.14 14.09
CA ALA A 183 14.87 10.25 14.04
C ALA A 183 14.79 11.10 12.75
N TYR A 184 13.91 10.77 11.81
CA TYR A 184 13.70 11.58 10.60
C TYR A 184 12.29 12.23 10.62
N PRO A 185 12.16 13.52 10.24
CA PRO A 185 10.86 14.21 10.16
C PRO A 185 9.93 13.65 9.08
#